data_AF-A0A6N6MLC3-F1
#
_entry.id   AF-A0A6N6MLC3-F1
#
_cell.length_a   1.000
_cell.length_b   1.000
_cell.length_c   1.000
_cell.angle_alpha   90.00
_cell.angle_beta   90.00
_cell.angle_gamma   90.00
#
_symmetry.space_group_name_H-M   'P 1'
#
loop_
_entity.id
_entity.type
_entity.pdbx_description
1 polymer ?
#
loop_
_entity_poly.entity_id
_entity_poly.type
_entity_poly.pdbx_seq_one_letter_code
_entity_poly.pdbx_strand_id
1 'polypeptide(L)'
;MKHIETLLSEMTIEQKAPIVKILGLKSNENKLVIEKLSKILLPVGGLWQTPLNYSQFVEKIASANNEKIDFSLGIANAEKELYLKLFQQEFEKLTEEEKNNIYKELEKAGLDKSQIKSLSGISALGAAQLSGFGIYLLASSTLGAITSVLGITLPFAFYTGMSSVISFVIGPVGFLVMGVLVYRSFKNVKSWDEAFDLLKASWNGIKAFAIGDTTRSTLVFKYFAATRIVLTENFRNQIDENSSKIDIKKTNISKIDIEINEKEAEIENVENIKVEQLNVVSSIESEILKKQDELKSVNNQIGQLNEKIDSFKNNIQERINNKKSIENEILNSENDTKLKLSKIEKLNN
;
A
#
# COMPACT_ATOMS: atom_id res chain seq x y z
N MET A 1 30.51 -10.08 12.86
CA MET A 1 29.18 -10.29 13.48
C MET A 1 28.04 -9.50 12.82
N LYS A 2 28.21 -8.98 11.59
CA LYS A 2 27.24 -8.10 10.91
C LYS A 2 25.80 -8.67 10.82
N HIS A 3 25.65 -9.97 10.57
CA HIS A 3 24.33 -10.62 10.50
C HIS A 3 23.54 -10.58 11.83
N ILE A 4 24.23 -10.67 12.96
CA ILE A 4 23.61 -10.52 14.28
C ILE A 4 23.34 -9.06 14.58
N GLU A 5 24.23 -8.16 14.18
CA GLU A 5 24.02 -6.72 14.32
C GLU A 5 22.75 -6.26 13.60
N THR A 6 22.55 -6.69 12.35
CA THR A 6 21.31 -6.42 11.61
C THR A 6 20.08 -6.97 12.36
N LEU A 7 20.11 -8.22 12.80
CA LEU A 7 19.00 -8.82 13.55
C LEU A 7 18.70 -8.04 14.83
N LEU A 8 19.72 -7.67 15.59
CA LEU A 8 19.57 -6.88 16.82
C LEU A 8 19.00 -5.49 16.53
N SER A 9 19.31 -4.86 15.40
CA SER A 9 18.73 -3.56 15.05
C SER A 9 17.23 -3.63 14.77
N GLU A 10 16.73 -4.76 14.29
CA GLU A 10 15.29 -5.01 14.07
C GLU A 10 14.54 -5.39 15.36
N MET A 11 15.27 -5.71 16.44
CA MET A 11 14.66 -6.17 17.69
C MET A 11 14.30 -5.02 18.64
N THR A 12 13.15 -5.12 19.28
CA THR A 12 12.77 -4.21 20.39
C THR A 12 13.59 -4.48 21.65
N ILE A 13 13.47 -3.60 22.64
CA ILE A 13 14.16 -3.75 23.94
C ILE A 13 13.73 -5.04 24.64
N GLU A 14 12.43 -5.36 24.61
CA GLU A 14 11.84 -6.56 25.21
C GLU A 14 12.34 -7.83 24.52
N GLN A 15 12.49 -7.79 23.19
CA GLN A 15 13.02 -8.90 22.39
C GLN A 15 14.52 -9.12 22.66
N LYS A 16 15.28 -8.07 23.01
CA LYS A 16 16.70 -8.20 23.37
C LYS A 16 16.90 -8.72 24.80
N ALA A 17 15.94 -8.52 25.69
CA ALA A 17 16.07 -8.82 27.11
C ALA A 17 16.48 -10.29 27.41
N PRO A 18 15.94 -11.32 26.70
CA PRO A 18 16.38 -12.69 26.88
C PRO A 18 17.87 -12.89 26.57
N ILE A 19 18.37 -12.31 25.48
CA ILE A 19 19.78 -12.40 25.08
C ILE A 19 20.67 -11.77 26.15
N VAL A 20 20.31 -10.58 26.61
CA VAL A 20 21.03 -9.85 27.67
C VAL A 20 21.13 -10.70 28.93
N LYS A 21 20.01 -11.32 29.35
CA LYS A 21 19.95 -12.16 30.54
C LYS A 21 20.73 -13.46 30.39
N ILE A 22 20.63 -14.15 29.24
CA ILE A 22 21.39 -15.37 28.98
C ILE A 22 22.90 -15.08 28.93
N LEU A 23 23.31 -13.95 28.33
CA LEU A 23 24.72 -13.55 28.25
C LEU A 23 25.27 -12.95 29.57
N GLY A 24 24.42 -12.76 30.59
CA GLY A 24 24.80 -12.16 31.86
C GLY A 24 25.20 -10.68 31.75
N LEU A 25 24.62 -9.96 30.79
CA LEU A 25 24.87 -8.54 30.53
C LEU A 25 23.92 -7.67 31.36
N LYS A 26 24.36 -6.44 31.66
CA LYS A 26 23.54 -5.43 32.36
C LYS A 26 22.90 -4.39 31.41
N SER A 27 23.35 -4.34 30.16
CA SER A 27 22.91 -3.40 29.14
C SER A 27 22.48 -4.17 27.88
N ASN A 28 21.51 -3.61 27.16
CA ASN A 28 20.97 -4.13 25.90
C ASN A 28 21.64 -3.55 24.65
N GLU A 29 22.73 -2.80 24.81
CA GLU A 29 23.48 -2.24 23.70
C GLU A 29 23.98 -3.34 22.75
N ASN A 30 23.65 -3.19 21.47
CA ASN A 30 24.01 -4.15 20.42
C ASN A 30 25.51 -4.45 20.43
N LYS A 31 26.35 -3.43 20.65
CA LYS A 31 27.82 -3.57 20.71
C LYS A 31 28.27 -4.54 21.81
N LEU A 32 27.69 -4.44 23.00
CA LEU A 32 28.04 -5.30 24.14
C LEU A 32 27.58 -6.75 23.91
N VAL A 33 26.38 -6.94 23.34
CA VAL A 33 25.87 -8.25 22.94
C VAL A 33 26.80 -8.89 21.91
N ILE A 34 27.17 -8.15 20.86
CA ILE A 34 28.06 -8.62 19.79
C ILE A 34 29.44 -8.98 20.34
N GLU A 35 30.02 -8.14 21.20
CA GLU A 35 31.33 -8.40 21.79
C GLU A 35 31.29 -9.69 22.61
N LYS A 36 30.31 -9.83 23.51
CA LYS A 36 30.17 -11.01 24.36
C LYS A 36 29.95 -12.28 23.53
N LEU A 37 29.07 -12.22 22.53
CA LEU A 37 28.77 -13.34 21.64
C LEU A 37 29.98 -13.77 20.81
N SER A 38 30.82 -12.83 20.36
CA SER A 38 32.00 -13.15 19.56
C SER A 38 33.09 -13.90 20.32
N LYS A 39 33.04 -13.89 21.66
CA LYS A 39 34.05 -14.48 22.53
C LYS A 39 33.54 -15.63 23.41
N ILE A 40 32.22 -15.83 23.53
CA ILE A 40 31.63 -16.79 24.50
C ILE A 40 32.01 -18.26 24.22
N LEU A 41 32.23 -18.63 22.96
CA LEU A 41 32.69 -19.96 22.53
C LEU A 41 34.23 -20.08 22.43
N LEU A 42 34.96 -19.06 22.89
CA LEU A 42 36.42 -19.09 22.97
C LEU A 42 36.83 -19.51 24.39
N PRO A 43 37.89 -20.34 24.54
CA PRO A 43 38.46 -20.65 25.84
C PRO A 43 38.75 -19.38 26.65
N VAL A 44 38.54 -19.45 27.97
CA VAL A 44 38.70 -18.32 28.91
C VAL A 44 38.03 -17.01 28.43
N GLY A 45 36.89 -17.12 27.73
CA GLY A 45 36.16 -15.96 27.21
C GLY A 45 36.94 -15.14 26.17
N GLY A 46 37.91 -15.76 25.49
CA GLY A 46 38.65 -15.14 24.39
C GLY A 46 39.64 -14.06 24.79
N LEU A 47 40.15 -14.08 26.03
CA LEU A 47 41.06 -13.05 26.59
C LEU A 47 42.24 -12.67 25.69
N TRP A 48 42.65 -13.54 24.75
CA TRP A 48 43.75 -13.29 23.81
C TRP A 48 43.50 -13.86 22.40
N GLN A 49 42.25 -14.13 22.06
CA GLN A 49 41.89 -14.78 20.79
C GLN A 49 41.10 -13.85 19.88
N THR A 50 41.22 -14.08 18.57
CA THR A 50 40.45 -13.35 17.57
C THR A 50 38.96 -13.59 17.78
N PRO A 51 38.14 -12.53 17.90
CA PRO A 51 36.70 -12.67 18.00
C PRO A 51 36.11 -13.44 16.82
N LEU A 52 35.14 -14.30 17.08
CA LEU A 52 34.47 -15.08 16.06
C LEU A 52 33.59 -14.17 15.19
N ASN A 53 33.55 -14.46 13.89
CA ASN A 53 32.44 -14.01 13.06
C ASN A 53 31.22 -14.92 13.25
N TYR A 54 30.08 -14.56 12.66
CA TYR A 54 28.84 -15.31 12.93
C TYR A 54 28.83 -16.71 12.30
N SER A 55 29.41 -16.88 11.11
CA SER A 55 29.54 -18.19 10.48
C SER A 55 30.39 -19.14 11.32
N GLN A 56 31.53 -18.66 11.85
CA GLN A 56 32.39 -19.42 12.75
C GLN A 56 31.68 -19.76 14.08
N PHE A 57 30.82 -18.86 14.58
CA PHE A 57 30.01 -19.12 15.76
C PHE A 57 29.01 -20.26 15.49
N VAL A 58 28.27 -20.21 14.37
CA VAL A 58 27.33 -21.27 13.95
C VAL A 58 28.05 -22.60 13.74
N GLU A 59 29.21 -22.60 13.08
CA GLU A 59 30.03 -23.79 12.83
C GLU A 59 30.54 -24.43 14.13
N LYS A 60 30.95 -23.61 15.12
CA LYS A 60 31.35 -24.11 16.44
C LYS A 60 30.17 -24.73 17.20
N ILE A 61 28.98 -24.15 17.14
CA ILE A 61 27.77 -24.75 17.72
C ILE A 61 27.44 -26.08 17.02
N ALA A 62 27.49 -26.13 15.69
CA ALA A 62 27.26 -27.35 14.93
C ALA A 62 28.25 -28.45 15.35
N SER A 63 29.54 -28.13 15.36
CA SER A 63 30.62 -29.07 15.73
C SER A 63 30.45 -29.59 17.17
N ALA A 64 30.05 -28.72 18.11
CA ALA A 64 29.82 -29.11 19.50
C ALA A 64 28.61 -30.05 19.68
N ASN A 65 27.70 -30.10 18.70
CA ASN A 65 26.54 -30.98 18.69
C ASN A 65 26.66 -32.12 17.66
N ASN A 66 27.89 -32.40 17.17
CA ASN A 66 28.18 -33.40 16.15
C ASN A 66 27.41 -33.23 14.83
N GLU A 67 27.06 -31.99 14.49
CA GLU A 67 26.34 -31.65 13.26
C GLU A 67 27.28 -31.05 12.21
N LYS A 68 26.94 -31.29 10.94
CA LYS A 68 27.56 -30.63 9.78
C LYS A 68 26.53 -29.73 9.12
N ILE A 69 26.93 -28.52 8.74
CA ILE A 69 26.05 -27.51 8.16
C ILE A 69 26.63 -27.01 6.85
N ASP A 70 25.77 -26.88 5.84
CA ASP A 70 26.15 -26.29 4.56
C ASP A 70 25.91 -24.77 4.58
N PHE A 71 26.95 -24.00 4.25
CA PHE A 71 26.88 -22.54 4.15
C PHE A 71 26.68 -22.06 2.70
N SER A 72 26.60 -22.95 1.71
CA SER A 72 26.47 -22.63 0.28
C SER A 72 25.24 -21.75 -0.02
N LEU A 73 24.13 -22.01 0.66
CA LEU A 73 22.87 -21.26 0.53
C LEU A 73 22.84 -19.99 1.42
N GLY A 74 23.94 -19.66 2.09
CA GLY A 74 24.08 -18.49 2.94
C GLY A 74 23.82 -18.74 4.43
N ILE A 75 24.35 -17.86 5.27
CA ILE A 75 24.38 -18.00 6.73
C ILE A 75 23.00 -18.10 7.40
N ALA A 76 21.98 -17.44 6.85
CA ALA A 76 20.62 -17.50 7.41
C ALA A 76 19.99 -18.89 7.19
N ASN A 77 20.25 -19.51 6.03
CA ASN A 77 19.80 -20.87 5.74
C ASN A 77 20.57 -21.89 6.59
N ALA A 78 21.90 -21.72 6.72
CA ALA A 78 22.74 -22.52 7.60
C ALA A 78 22.29 -22.48 9.08
N GLU A 79 21.96 -21.28 9.59
CA GLU A 79 21.40 -21.11 10.94
C GLU A 79 20.07 -21.84 11.10
N LYS A 80 19.16 -21.66 10.14
CA LYS A 80 17.85 -22.33 10.14
C LYS A 80 18.00 -23.85 10.11
N GLU A 81 18.88 -24.36 9.26
CA GLU A 81 19.17 -25.80 9.16
C GLU A 81 19.69 -26.35 10.49
N LEU A 82 20.68 -25.68 11.10
CA LEU A 82 21.23 -26.08 12.39
C LEU A 82 20.17 -26.02 13.49
N TYR A 83 19.35 -24.98 13.52
CA TYR A 83 18.25 -24.86 14.48
C TYR A 83 17.29 -26.05 14.41
N LEU A 84 16.90 -26.47 13.19
CA LEU A 84 16.01 -27.62 13.01
C LEU A 84 16.68 -28.96 13.35
N LYS A 85 17.96 -29.13 13.01
CA LYS A 85 18.75 -30.32 13.38
C LYS A 85 18.85 -30.48 14.90
N LEU A 86 19.17 -29.38 15.62
CA LEU A 86 19.24 -29.39 17.08
C LEU A 86 17.88 -29.72 17.71
N PHE A 87 16.77 -29.26 17.13
CA PHE A 87 15.44 -29.66 17.59
C PHE A 87 15.18 -31.15 17.34
N GLN A 88 15.49 -31.65 16.14
CA GLN A 88 15.30 -33.04 15.77
C GLN A 88 16.05 -33.99 16.73
N GLN A 89 17.31 -33.68 17.05
CA GLN A 89 18.09 -34.45 18.02
C GLN A 89 17.43 -34.53 19.41
N GLU A 90 16.82 -33.45 19.88
CA GLU A 90 16.08 -33.46 21.16
C GLU A 90 14.75 -34.22 21.02
N PHE A 91 14.05 -34.06 19.91
CA PHE A 91 12.79 -34.74 19.66
C PHE A 91 12.94 -36.27 19.57
N GLU A 92 14.03 -36.76 18.97
CA GLU A 92 14.32 -38.18 18.82
C GLU A 92 14.63 -38.88 20.15
N LYS A 93 15.12 -38.14 21.16
CA LYS A 93 15.38 -38.66 22.51
C LYS A 93 14.10 -38.92 23.33
N LEU A 94 12.95 -38.49 22.83
CA LEU A 94 11.65 -38.75 23.46
C LEU A 94 11.16 -40.18 23.20
N THR A 95 10.45 -40.74 24.18
CA THR A 95 9.68 -41.97 23.99
C THR A 95 8.47 -41.72 23.09
N GLU A 96 7.95 -42.78 22.47
CA GLU A 96 6.73 -42.67 21.66
C GLU A 96 5.53 -42.15 22.46
N GLU A 97 5.46 -42.44 23.76
CA GLU A 97 4.44 -41.89 24.65
C GLU A 97 4.61 -40.37 24.84
N GLU A 98 5.84 -39.89 25.04
CA GLU A 98 6.16 -38.46 25.15
C GLU A 98 5.82 -37.71 23.86
N LYS A 99 6.16 -38.27 22.70
CA LYS A 99 5.79 -37.71 21.38
C LYS A 99 4.28 -37.65 21.20
N ASN A 100 3.57 -38.72 21.55
CA ASN A 100 2.10 -38.76 21.47
C ASN A 100 1.42 -37.74 22.39
N ASN A 101 1.99 -37.49 23.58
CA ASN A 101 1.48 -36.44 24.46
C ASN A 101 1.68 -35.05 23.87
N ILE A 102 2.81 -34.77 23.22
CA ILE A 102 3.03 -33.51 22.49
C ILE A 102 1.96 -33.34 21.40
N TYR A 103 1.70 -34.36 20.59
CA TYR A 103 0.67 -34.28 19.55
C TYR A 103 -0.73 -34.01 20.11
N LYS A 104 -1.10 -34.64 21.24
CA LYS A 104 -2.38 -34.39 21.92
C LYS A 104 -2.51 -32.97 22.46
N GLU A 105 -1.44 -32.41 23.03
CA GLU A 105 -1.46 -31.03 23.54
C GLU A 105 -1.55 -30.00 22.40
N LEU A 106 -0.95 -30.29 21.24
CA LEU A 106 -1.09 -29.46 20.03
C LEU A 106 -2.52 -29.53 19.46
N GLU A 107 -3.15 -30.70 19.48
CA GLU A 107 -4.56 -30.84 19.08
C GLU A 107 -5.49 -30.06 20.02
N LYS A 108 -5.26 -30.12 21.35
CA LYS A 108 -5.98 -29.31 22.34
C LYS A 108 -5.77 -27.81 22.15
N ALA A 109 -4.59 -27.40 21.69
CA ALA A 109 -4.29 -26.02 21.33
C ALA A 109 -5.04 -25.54 20.07
N GLY A 110 -5.80 -26.41 19.41
CA GLY A 110 -6.62 -26.09 18.24
C GLY A 110 -5.89 -26.25 16.91
N LEU A 111 -4.73 -26.90 16.87
CA LEU A 111 -4.06 -27.23 15.61
C LEU A 111 -4.78 -28.41 14.93
N ASP A 112 -4.98 -28.30 13.62
CA ASP A 112 -5.56 -29.39 12.85
C ASP A 112 -4.56 -30.53 12.60
N LYS A 113 -5.07 -31.68 12.15
CA LYS A 113 -4.24 -32.87 11.89
C LYS A 113 -3.16 -32.65 10.83
N SER A 114 -3.37 -31.75 9.86
CA SER A 114 -2.38 -31.43 8.82
C SER A 114 -1.24 -30.57 9.36
N GLN A 115 -1.57 -29.61 10.22
CA GLN A 115 -0.63 -28.76 10.94
C GLN A 115 0.20 -29.59 11.93
N ILE A 116 -0.42 -30.50 12.67
CA ILE A 116 0.27 -31.44 13.56
C ILE A 116 1.13 -32.42 12.77
N LYS A 117 0.65 -32.90 11.60
CA LYS A 117 1.42 -33.78 10.71
C LYS A 117 2.66 -33.09 10.14
N SER A 118 2.62 -31.77 9.96
CA SER A 118 3.83 -31.01 9.59
C SER A 118 4.90 -31.14 10.67
N LEU A 119 4.53 -31.17 11.95
CA LEU A 119 5.46 -31.39 13.07
C LEU A 119 5.93 -32.84 13.18
N SER A 120 5.07 -33.83 12.90
CA SER A 120 5.47 -35.25 12.93
C SER A 120 6.40 -35.64 11.78
N GLY A 121 6.48 -34.82 10.72
CA GLY A 121 7.49 -34.92 9.66
C GLY A 121 8.93 -34.87 10.18
N ILE A 122 9.16 -34.27 11.36
CA ILE A 122 10.46 -34.23 12.05
C ILE A 122 10.96 -35.64 12.38
N SER A 123 10.07 -36.56 12.74
CA SER A 123 10.42 -37.95 13.09
C SER A 123 10.52 -38.92 11.92
N ALA A 124 9.82 -38.66 10.80
CA ALA A 124 9.68 -39.63 9.73
C ALA A 124 10.62 -39.40 8.53
N LEU A 125 10.93 -38.13 8.20
CA LEU A 125 11.61 -37.75 6.95
C LEU A 125 12.66 -36.64 7.13
N GLY A 126 12.96 -36.27 8.38
CA GLY A 126 13.93 -35.23 8.75
C GLY A 126 13.38 -33.81 8.65
N ALA A 127 14.11 -32.86 9.26
CA ALA A 127 13.80 -31.42 9.28
C ALA A 127 13.50 -30.77 7.91
N ALA A 128 13.91 -31.40 6.80
CA ALA A 128 13.76 -30.90 5.43
C ALA A 128 12.29 -30.83 4.94
N GLN A 129 11.37 -31.58 5.54
CA GLN A 129 9.96 -31.62 5.12
C GLN A 129 9.03 -30.73 5.95
N LEU A 130 9.57 -29.98 6.92
CA LEU A 130 8.75 -29.05 7.68
C LEU A 130 8.22 -27.93 6.77
N SER A 131 6.90 -27.73 6.79
CA SER A 131 6.29 -26.57 6.15
C SER A 131 6.73 -25.26 6.83
N GLY A 132 6.58 -24.13 6.13
CA GLY A 132 6.86 -22.80 6.71
C GLY A 132 6.12 -22.56 8.03
N PHE A 133 4.86 -23.01 8.11
CA PHE A 133 4.06 -22.96 9.33
C PHE A 133 4.65 -23.79 10.47
N GLY A 134 5.08 -25.03 10.22
CA GLY A 134 5.70 -25.89 11.25
C GLY A 134 6.98 -25.29 11.81
N ILE A 135 7.80 -24.68 10.94
CA ILE A 135 9.05 -24.01 11.36
C ILE A 135 8.75 -22.75 12.20
N TYR A 136 7.76 -21.97 11.79
CA TYR A 136 7.30 -20.80 12.55
C TYR A 136 6.72 -21.19 13.91
N LEU A 137 5.94 -22.26 13.99
CA LEU A 137 5.40 -22.79 15.24
C LEU A 137 6.53 -23.19 16.20
N LEU A 138 7.51 -23.94 15.71
CA LEU A 138 8.69 -24.32 16.52
C LEU A 138 9.44 -23.09 17.04
N ALA A 139 9.68 -22.11 16.16
CA ALA A 139 10.38 -20.89 16.52
C ALA A 139 9.61 -20.07 17.57
N SER A 140 8.31 -19.85 17.36
CA SER A 140 7.47 -19.12 18.31
C SER A 140 7.38 -19.83 19.68
N SER A 141 7.26 -21.16 19.71
CA SER A 141 7.33 -21.95 20.95
C SER A 141 8.68 -21.82 21.66
N THR A 142 9.78 -21.81 20.90
CA THR A 142 11.13 -21.62 21.46
C THR A 142 11.27 -20.27 22.14
N LEU A 143 10.81 -19.21 21.48
CA LEU A 143 10.83 -17.86 22.04
C LEU A 143 9.99 -17.80 23.30
N GLY A 144 8.76 -18.31 23.26
CA GLY A 144 7.88 -18.29 24.42
C GLY A 144 8.41 -19.10 25.60
N ALA A 145 9.03 -20.27 25.38
CA ALA A 145 9.60 -21.05 26.47
C ALA A 145 10.82 -20.36 27.09
N ILE A 146 11.74 -19.84 26.26
CA ILE A 146 12.91 -19.11 26.74
C ILE A 146 12.47 -17.86 27.51
N THR A 147 11.51 -17.09 26.99
CA THR A 147 11.07 -15.86 27.66
C THR A 147 10.31 -16.17 28.95
N SER A 148 9.46 -17.21 28.97
CA SER A 148 8.76 -17.67 30.19
C SER A 148 9.74 -18.09 31.28
N VAL A 149 10.76 -18.88 30.91
CA VAL A 149 11.83 -19.30 31.82
C VAL A 149 12.83 -18.18 32.12
N LEU A 150 12.64 -16.99 31.58
CA LEU A 150 13.40 -15.82 32.00
C LEU A 150 12.52 -14.81 32.72
N GLY A 151 11.23 -15.08 32.91
CA GLY A 151 10.27 -14.14 33.48
C GLY A 151 10.12 -12.89 32.61
N ILE A 152 10.32 -13.05 31.30
CA ILE A 152 10.23 -11.99 30.30
C ILE A 152 8.96 -12.25 29.49
N THR A 153 8.16 -11.21 29.31
CA THR A 153 6.97 -11.27 28.46
C THR A 153 7.24 -10.46 27.20
N LEU A 154 7.15 -11.10 26.03
CA LEU A 154 7.22 -10.38 24.76
C LEU A 154 5.88 -9.71 24.44
N PRO A 155 5.87 -8.55 23.77
CA PRO A 155 4.64 -7.88 23.36
C PRO A 155 3.75 -8.81 22.53
N PHE A 156 2.43 -8.73 22.73
CA PHE A 156 1.46 -9.58 22.03
C PHE A 156 1.63 -9.53 20.50
N ALA A 157 1.89 -8.33 19.95
CA ALA A 157 2.15 -8.08 18.53
C ALA A 157 3.37 -8.80 17.94
N PHE A 158 4.24 -9.37 18.77
CA PHE A 158 5.37 -10.16 18.29
C PHE A 158 4.94 -11.54 17.78
N TYR A 159 3.86 -12.07 18.36
CA TYR A 159 3.29 -13.37 18.03
C TYR A 159 2.13 -13.29 17.03
N THR A 160 1.68 -12.08 16.66
CA THR A 160 0.47 -11.86 15.84
C THR A 160 0.59 -12.29 14.38
N GLY A 161 1.76 -12.81 13.95
CA GLY A 161 2.02 -13.21 12.57
C GLY A 161 0.97 -14.14 11.96
N MET A 162 0.53 -15.17 12.68
CA MET A 162 -0.58 -16.06 12.29
C MET A 162 -1.17 -16.80 13.50
N SER A 163 -2.10 -16.17 14.23
CA SER A 163 -3.10 -16.79 15.11
C SER A 163 -2.83 -16.85 16.63
N SER A 164 -3.92 -16.68 17.37
CA SER A 164 -4.14 -16.75 18.83
C SER A 164 -3.78 -18.08 19.51
N VAL A 165 -3.14 -19.01 18.78
CA VAL A 165 -2.80 -20.38 19.18
C VAL A 165 -1.50 -20.45 20.01
N ILE A 166 -0.66 -19.41 19.94
CA ILE A 166 0.70 -19.45 20.52
C ILE A 166 0.69 -19.49 22.06
N SER A 167 -0.31 -18.91 22.74
CA SER A 167 -0.34 -18.94 24.21
C SER A 167 -0.45 -20.36 24.80
N PHE A 168 -0.97 -21.33 24.04
CA PHE A 168 -1.13 -22.73 24.48
C PHE A 168 0.02 -23.66 24.02
N VAL A 169 0.70 -23.34 22.92
CA VAL A 169 1.78 -24.17 22.30
C VAL A 169 3.17 -23.90 22.89
N ILE A 170 3.31 -22.86 23.73
CA ILE A 170 4.57 -22.51 24.40
C ILE A 170 5.06 -23.60 25.38
N GLY A 171 4.17 -24.44 25.92
CA GLY A 171 4.52 -25.46 26.91
C GLY A 171 5.37 -26.62 26.37
N PRO A 172 4.78 -27.77 26.00
CA PRO A 172 5.53 -29.00 25.72
C PRO A 172 6.61 -28.88 24.63
N VAL A 173 6.30 -28.19 23.52
CA VAL A 173 7.22 -28.05 22.37
C VAL A 173 8.35 -27.06 22.65
N GLY A 174 8.06 -25.96 23.34
CA GLY A 174 9.06 -24.95 23.66
C GLY A 174 10.12 -25.44 24.66
N PHE A 175 9.71 -26.21 25.68
CA PHE A 175 10.66 -26.81 26.63
C PHE A 175 11.52 -27.91 25.99
N LEU A 176 10.98 -28.65 25.02
CA LEU A 176 11.75 -29.62 24.27
C LEU A 176 12.91 -28.97 23.49
N VAL A 177 12.70 -27.76 22.95
CA VAL A 177 13.77 -27.02 22.28
C VAL A 177 14.92 -26.69 23.24
N MET A 178 14.63 -26.53 24.54
CA MET A 178 15.65 -26.30 25.57
C MET A 178 16.37 -27.59 26.01
N GLY A 179 15.83 -28.76 25.66
CA GLY A 179 16.41 -30.08 25.85
C GLY A 179 15.47 -31.06 26.53
N VAL A 180 15.61 -32.36 26.25
CA VAL A 180 14.73 -33.40 26.81
C VAL A 180 14.73 -33.44 28.34
N LEU A 181 15.87 -33.16 28.98
CA LEU A 181 15.93 -33.07 30.43
C LEU A 181 15.05 -31.94 30.96
N VAL A 182 15.06 -30.78 30.29
CA VAL A 182 14.20 -29.65 30.65
C VAL A 182 12.75 -30.04 30.44
N TYR A 183 12.39 -30.57 29.27
CA TYR A 183 11.03 -31.07 29.00
C TYR A 183 10.52 -32.05 30.08
N ARG A 184 11.33 -33.05 30.46
CA ARG A 184 10.97 -34.06 31.48
C ARG A 184 10.85 -33.46 32.88
N SER A 185 11.71 -32.51 33.24
CA SER A 185 11.60 -31.78 34.50
C SER A 185 10.30 -30.97 34.55
N PHE A 186 9.95 -30.25 33.48
CA PHE A 186 8.74 -29.43 33.43
C PHE A 186 7.43 -30.26 33.43
N LYS A 187 7.45 -31.54 33.06
CA LYS A 187 6.28 -32.44 33.17
C LYS A 187 5.83 -32.66 34.63
N ASN A 188 6.74 -32.54 35.59
CA ASN A 188 6.50 -32.91 37.01
C ASN A 188 6.63 -31.74 38.00
N VAL A 189 7.00 -30.54 37.53
CA VAL A 189 7.24 -29.37 38.39
C VAL A 189 5.92 -28.72 38.79
N LYS A 190 5.77 -28.40 40.08
CA LYS A 190 4.53 -27.83 40.64
C LYS A 190 4.50 -26.30 40.67
N SER A 191 5.65 -25.63 40.50
CA SER A 191 5.75 -24.15 40.50
C SER A 191 6.87 -23.62 39.60
N TRP A 192 6.75 -22.37 39.17
CA TRP A 192 7.74 -21.71 38.31
C TRP A 192 9.12 -21.61 38.99
N ASP A 193 9.18 -21.34 40.29
CA ASP A 193 10.45 -21.21 41.03
C ASP A 193 11.28 -22.50 41.06
N GLU A 194 10.63 -23.66 41.20
CA GLU A 194 11.28 -24.98 41.19
C GLU A 194 11.85 -25.32 39.79
N ALA A 195 11.14 -24.94 38.73
CA ALA A 195 11.63 -25.03 37.36
C ALA A 195 12.87 -24.15 37.11
N PHE A 196 12.87 -22.93 37.65
CA PHE A 196 14.02 -22.02 37.59
C PHE A 196 15.23 -22.54 38.37
N ASP A 197 15.02 -23.16 39.53
CA ASP A 197 16.10 -23.68 40.35
C ASP A 197 16.73 -24.94 39.76
N LEU A 198 15.95 -25.83 39.15
CA LEU A 198 16.45 -26.98 38.38
C LEU A 198 17.26 -26.54 37.15
N LEU A 199 16.81 -25.50 36.44
CA LEU A 199 17.56 -24.93 35.32
C LEU A 199 18.87 -24.28 35.78
N LYS A 200 18.85 -23.50 36.86
CA LYS A 200 20.05 -22.89 37.45
C LYS A 200 21.03 -23.96 37.97
N ALA A 201 20.55 -25.05 38.56
CA ALA A 201 21.39 -26.16 39.00
C ALA A 201 22.08 -26.85 37.81
N SER A 202 21.36 -27.04 36.71
CA SER A 202 21.92 -27.49 35.42
C SER A 202 22.98 -26.52 34.87
N TRP A 203 22.79 -25.20 35.04
CA TRP A 203 23.74 -24.17 34.60
C TRP A 203 24.94 -23.98 35.52
N ASN A 204 24.80 -24.21 36.82
CA ASN A 204 25.87 -24.05 37.82
C ASN A 204 26.79 -25.28 37.89
N GLY A 205 26.35 -26.45 37.42
CA GLY A 205 27.11 -27.70 37.45
C GLY A 205 28.24 -27.82 36.42
N ILE A 206 28.34 -26.92 35.44
CA ILE A 206 29.25 -27.05 34.30
C ILE A 206 30.34 -25.98 34.39
N LYS A 207 31.50 -26.33 34.96
CA LYS A 207 32.68 -25.45 34.99
C LYS A 207 33.20 -25.21 33.57
N ALA A 208 32.89 -24.05 33.01
CA ALA A 208 33.18 -23.56 31.66
C ALA A 208 34.66 -23.26 31.32
N PHE A 209 35.63 -23.78 32.09
CA PHE A 209 37.00 -23.25 32.04
C PHE A 209 37.87 -23.76 30.88
N ALA A 210 37.54 -24.90 30.25
CA ALA A 210 38.40 -25.51 29.23
C ALA A 210 37.90 -25.41 27.77
N ILE A 211 36.59 -25.31 27.52
CA ILE A 211 36.00 -25.46 26.16
C ILE A 211 35.11 -24.27 25.74
N GLY A 212 34.93 -23.25 26.60
CA GLY A 212 33.95 -22.16 26.37
C GLY A 212 32.54 -22.55 26.83
N ASP A 213 31.63 -21.58 26.92
CA ASP A 213 30.28 -21.79 27.46
C ASP A 213 29.31 -22.25 26.36
N THR A 214 29.46 -23.51 25.93
CA THR A 214 28.67 -24.10 24.84
C THR A 214 27.17 -24.11 25.15
N THR A 215 26.77 -24.31 26.40
CA THR A 215 25.37 -24.36 26.82
C THR A 215 24.68 -23.01 26.64
N ARG A 216 25.24 -21.93 27.20
CA ARG A 216 24.67 -20.58 27.03
C ARG A 216 24.74 -20.14 25.57
N SER A 217 25.82 -20.47 24.87
CA SER A 217 25.97 -20.15 23.46
C SER A 217 24.92 -20.84 22.59
N THR A 218 24.61 -22.12 22.87
CA THR A 218 23.55 -22.87 22.17
C THR A 218 22.18 -22.29 22.45
N LEU A 219 21.92 -21.84 23.68
CA LEU A 219 20.64 -21.20 24.03
C LEU A 219 20.47 -19.85 23.34
N VAL A 220 21.52 -19.01 23.33
CA VAL A 220 21.53 -17.74 22.61
C VAL A 220 21.39 -17.96 21.09
N PHE A 221 22.05 -18.98 20.55
CA PHE A 221 21.88 -19.39 19.16
C PHE A 221 20.42 -19.75 18.84
N LYS A 222 19.81 -20.65 19.64
CA LYS A 222 18.41 -21.07 19.46
C LYS A 222 17.46 -19.88 19.53
N TYR A 223 17.71 -18.95 20.47
CA TYR A 223 16.93 -17.72 20.57
C TYR A 223 17.09 -16.84 19.31
N PHE A 224 18.31 -16.57 18.85
CA PHE A 224 18.54 -15.78 17.64
C PHE A 224 17.91 -16.39 16.39
N ALA A 225 18.09 -17.69 16.19
CA ALA A 225 17.51 -18.42 15.06
C ALA A 225 15.98 -18.35 15.08
N ALA A 226 15.37 -18.60 16.25
CA ALA A 226 13.93 -18.53 16.41
C ALA A 226 13.41 -17.10 16.20
N THR A 227 14.07 -16.07 16.74
CA THR A 227 13.70 -14.67 16.52
C THR A 227 13.77 -14.31 15.04
N ARG A 228 14.83 -14.71 14.34
CA ARG A 228 14.97 -14.44 12.91
C ARG A 228 13.86 -15.10 12.10
N ILE A 229 13.53 -16.36 12.40
CA ILE A 229 12.43 -17.08 11.74
C ILE A 229 11.10 -16.34 11.94
N VAL A 230 10.76 -16.00 13.19
CA VAL A 230 9.49 -15.32 13.52
C VAL A 230 9.40 -13.94 12.86
N LEU A 231 10.46 -13.13 12.94
CA LEU A 231 10.48 -11.81 12.31
C LEU A 231 10.36 -11.91 10.77
N THR A 232 11.07 -12.87 10.17
CA THR A 232 11.01 -13.08 8.71
C THR A 232 9.60 -13.43 8.26
N GLU A 233 8.91 -14.30 9.00
CA GLU A 233 7.54 -14.69 8.67
C GLU A 233 6.55 -13.53 8.89
N ASN A 234 6.70 -12.79 9.99
CA ASN A 234 5.89 -11.59 10.25
C ASN A 234 6.04 -10.57 9.12
N PHE A 235 7.25 -10.35 8.61
CA PHE A 235 7.48 -9.44 7.48
C PHE A 235 6.89 -9.98 6.17
N ARG A 236 6.96 -11.29 5.91
CA ARG A 236 6.31 -11.90 4.74
C ARG A 236 4.80 -11.67 4.75
N ASN A 237 4.15 -11.90 5.89
CA ASN A 237 2.71 -11.70 6.01
C ASN A 237 2.31 -10.24 5.79
N GLN A 238 3.10 -9.29 6.31
CA GLN A 238 2.89 -7.87 6.05
C GLN A 238 3.08 -7.51 4.57
N ILE A 239 4.04 -8.13 3.89
CA ILE A 239 4.24 -7.96 2.44
C ILE A 239 3.03 -8.48 1.68
N ASP A 240 2.53 -9.67 2.00
CA ASP A 240 1.37 -10.29 1.33
C ASP A 240 0.08 -9.47 1.53
N GLU A 241 -0.15 -8.98 2.76
CA GLU A 241 -1.28 -8.10 3.08
C GLU A 241 -1.17 -6.78 2.30
N ASN A 242 0.01 -6.17 2.28
CA ASN A 242 0.23 -4.93 1.55
C ASN A 242 0.14 -5.11 0.03
N SER A 243 0.61 -6.24 -0.51
CA SER A 243 0.46 -6.57 -1.93
C SER A 243 -1.01 -6.66 -2.32
N SER A 244 -1.82 -7.34 -1.50
CA SER A 244 -3.27 -7.43 -1.71
C SER A 244 -3.95 -6.05 -1.71
N LYS A 245 -3.56 -5.18 -0.78
CA LYS A 245 -4.05 -3.78 -0.73
C LYS A 245 -3.61 -2.98 -1.97
N ILE A 246 -2.40 -3.20 -2.46
CA ILE A 246 -1.87 -2.55 -3.67
C ILE A 246 -2.70 -2.99 -4.89
N ASP A 247 -3.01 -4.28 -5.03
CA ASP A 247 -3.75 -4.81 -6.18
C ASP A 247 -5.19 -4.28 -6.24
N ILE A 248 -5.84 -4.15 -5.07
CA ILE A 248 -7.16 -3.50 -4.96
C ILE A 248 -7.07 -2.04 -5.42
N LYS A 249 -6.07 -1.29 -4.96
CA LYS A 249 -5.87 0.11 -5.36
C LYS A 249 -5.59 0.25 -6.85
N LYS A 250 -4.75 -0.63 -7.43
CA LYS A 250 -4.49 -0.66 -8.88
C LYS A 250 -5.77 -0.90 -9.68
N THR A 251 -6.60 -1.85 -9.24
CA THR A 251 -7.90 -2.11 -9.88
C THR A 251 -8.82 -0.89 -9.85
N ASN A 252 -8.84 -0.15 -8.73
CA ASN A 252 -9.61 1.09 -8.62
C ASN A 252 -9.05 2.21 -9.53
N ILE A 253 -7.73 2.34 -9.64
CA ILE A 253 -7.10 3.27 -10.58
C ILE A 253 -7.55 2.95 -12.01
N SER A 254 -7.51 1.68 -12.44
CA SER A 254 -7.95 1.30 -13.78
C SER A 254 -9.43 1.61 -14.06
N LYS A 255 -10.30 1.56 -13.04
CA LYS A 255 -11.71 1.99 -13.19
C LYS A 255 -11.82 3.50 -13.38
N ILE A 256 -11.08 4.27 -12.58
CA ILE A 256 -11.03 5.74 -12.70
C ILE A 256 -10.47 6.13 -14.07
N ASP A 257 -9.45 5.44 -14.58
CA ASP A 257 -8.89 5.70 -15.90
C ASP A 257 -9.94 5.49 -17.02
N ILE A 258 -10.79 4.46 -16.90
CA ILE A 258 -11.91 4.26 -17.84
C ILE A 258 -12.90 5.42 -17.76
N GLU A 259 -13.31 5.83 -16.56
CA GLU A 259 -14.22 6.96 -16.36
C GLU A 259 -13.64 8.28 -16.92
N ILE A 260 -12.33 8.52 -16.75
CA ILE A 260 -11.64 9.68 -17.31
C ILE A 260 -11.70 9.64 -18.84
N ASN A 261 -11.35 8.50 -19.47
CA ASN A 261 -11.38 8.37 -20.92
C ASN A 261 -12.80 8.58 -21.50
N GLU A 262 -13.83 8.07 -20.81
CA GLU A 262 -15.23 8.31 -21.20
C GLU A 262 -15.58 9.80 -21.14
N LYS A 263 -15.13 10.51 -20.10
CA LYS A 263 -15.36 11.96 -19.97
C LYS A 263 -14.56 12.79 -20.97
N GLU A 264 -13.34 12.39 -21.31
CA GLU A 264 -12.56 13.03 -22.37
C GLU A 264 -13.27 12.90 -23.73
N ALA A 265 -13.82 11.72 -24.05
CA ALA A 265 -14.61 11.53 -25.27
C ALA A 265 -15.91 12.35 -25.29
N GLU A 266 -16.59 12.48 -24.14
CA GLU A 266 -17.76 13.38 -24.02
C GLU A 266 -17.37 14.84 -24.28
N ILE A 267 -16.23 15.31 -23.75
CA ILE A 267 -15.72 16.66 -23.97
C ILE A 267 -15.45 16.90 -25.46
N GLU A 268 -14.74 15.97 -26.12
CA GLU A 268 -14.43 16.07 -27.55
C GLU A 268 -15.71 16.17 -28.40
N ASN A 269 -16.73 15.38 -28.08
CA ASN A 269 -18.02 15.44 -28.77
C ASN A 269 -18.71 16.81 -28.58
N VAL A 270 -18.70 17.36 -27.37
CA VAL A 270 -19.27 18.69 -27.09
C VAL A 270 -18.50 19.80 -27.82
N GLU A 271 -17.17 19.70 -27.90
CA GLU A 271 -16.34 20.64 -28.65
C GLU A 271 -16.66 20.60 -30.15
N ASN A 272 -16.84 19.42 -30.73
CA ASN A 272 -17.26 19.26 -32.12
C ASN A 272 -18.62 19.90 -32.39
N ILE A 273 -19.62 19.65 -31.53
CA ILE A 273 -20.95 20.28 -31.63
C ILE A 273 -20.83 21.81 -31.56
N LYS A 274 -20.00 22.33 -30.65
CA LYS A 274 -19.77 23.77 -30.53
C LYS A 274 -19.20 24.39 -31.82
N VAL A 275 -18.23 23.72 -32.45
CA VAL A 275 -17.65 24.16 -33.73
C VAL A 275 -18.71 24.17 -34.83
N GLU A 276 -19.56 23.14 -34.90
CA GLU A 276 -20.66 23.07 -35.86
C GLU A 276 -21.64 24.24 -35.69
N GLN A 277 -22.02 24.54 -34.44
CA GLN A 277 -22.91 25.67 -34.12
C GLN A 277 -22.27 27.02 -34.46
N LEU A 278 -20.96 27.19 -34.23
CA LEU A 278 -20.24 28.41 -34.62
C LEU A 278 -20.28 28.64 -36.14
N ASN A 279 -20.12 27.57 -36.94
CA ASN A 279 -20.23 27.67 -38.39
C ASN A 279 -21.63 28.09 -38.85
N VAL A 280 -22.68 27.56 -38.20
CA VAL A 280 -24.06 27.97 -38.45
C VAL A 280 -24.26 29.45 -38.14
N VAL A 281 -23.75 29.93 -37.00
CA VAL A 281 -23.81 31.35 -36.62
C VAL A 281 -23.13 32.22 -37.68
N SER A 282 -21.92 31.89 -38.13
CA SER A 282 -21.23 32.65 -39.17
C SER A 282 -21.98 32.69 -40.51
N SER A 283 -22.70 31.62 -40.87
CA SER A 283 -23.57 31.61 -42.04
C SER A 283 -24.75 32.57 -41.88
N ILE A 284 -25.41 32.55 -40.72
CA ILE A 284 -26.53 33.45 -40.41
C ILE A 284 -26.07 34.91 -40.43
N GLU A 285 -24.92 35.22 -39.83
CA GLU A 285 -24.33 36.56 -39.84
C GLU A 285 -24.11 37.06 -41.28
N SER A 286 -23.62 36.18 -42.15
CA SER A 286 -23.42 36.50 -43.58
C SER A 286 -24.73 36.78 -44.32
N GLU A 287 -25.80 36.05 -44.00
CA GLU A 287 -27.13 36.29 -44.56
C GLU A 287 -27.76 37.59 -44.06
N ILE A 288 -27.60 37.91 -42.78
CA ILE A 288 -28.06 39.17 -42.19
C ILE A 288 -27.40 40.35 -42.90
N LEU A 289 -26.08 40.29 -43.14
CA LEU A 289 -25.36 41.34 -43.87
C LEU A 289 -25.93 41.55 -45.28
N LYS A 290 -26.16 40.46 -46.03
CA LYS A 290 -26.78 40.57 -47.37
C LYS A 290 -28.16 41.22 -47.31
N LYS A 291 -28.99 40.85 -46.33
CA LYS A 291 -30.33 41.44 -46.15
C LYS A 291 -30.27 42.92 -45.77
N GLN A 292 -29.28 43.33 -44.98
CA GLN A 292 -29.05 44.74 -44.67
C GLN A 292 -28.66 45.55 -45.91
N ASP A 293 -27.82 45.00 -46.79
CA ASP A 293 -27.46 45.64 -48.05
C ASP A 293 -28.66 45.76 -49.01
N GLU A 294 -29.47 44.71 -49.13
CA GLU A 294 -30.74 44.74 -49.88
C GLU A 294 -31.68 45.85 -49.36
N LEU A 295 -31.84 45.95 -48.03
CA LEU A 295 -32.69 46.95 -47.39
C LEU A 295 -32.20 48.37 -47.65
N LYS A 296 -30.87 48.59 -47.64
CA LYS A 296 -30.26 49.88 -48.00
C LYS A 296 -30.54 50.26 -49.45
N SER A 297 -30.45 49.30 -50.38
CA SER A 297 -30.77 49.52 -51.79
C SER A 297 -32.24 49.92 -51.99
N VAL A 298 -33.17 49.19 -51.35
CA VAL A 298 -34.61 49.50 -51.42
C VAL A 298 -34.91 50.88 -50.84
N ASN A 299 -34.29 51.26 -49.72
CA ASN A 299 -34.47 52.59 -49.14
C ASN A 299 -34.01 53.71 -50.08
N ASN A 300 -32.89 53.52 -50.80
CA ASN A 300 -32.45 54.48 -51.81
C ASN A 300 -33.47 54.62 -52.95
N GLN A 301 -34.06 53.52 -53.41
CA GLN A 301 -35.11 53.56 -54.45
C GLN A 301 -36.36 54.28 -53.96
N ILE A 302 -36.80 54.05 -52.72
CA ILE A 302 -37.91 54.78 -52.11
C ILE A 302 -37.60 56.28 -52.06
N GLY A 303 -36.37 56.65 -51.68
CA GLY A 303 -35.91 58.04 -51.72
C GLY A 303 -36.06 58.68 -53.11
N GLN A 304 -35.57 58.00 -54.15
CA GLN A 304 -35.70 58.46 -55.54
C GLN A 304 -37.16 58.57 -56.00
N LEU A 305 -38.03 57.65 -55.57
CA LEU A 305 -39.46 57.72 -55.86
C LEU A 305 -40.12 58.91 -55.18
N ASN A 306 -39.76 59.21 -53.93
CA ASN A 306 -40.26 60.39 -53.22
C ASN A 306 -39.85 61.68 -53.92
N GLU A 307 -38.59 61.81 -54.35
CA GLU A 307 -38.11 62.96 -55.14
C GLU A 307 -38.92 63.13 -56.44
N LYS A 308 -39.22 62.04 -57.16
CA LYS A 308 -40.08 62.07 -58.35
C LYS A 308 -41.51 62.51 -58.01
N ILE A 309 -42.09 62.00 -56.94
CA ILE A 309 -43.43 62.38 -56.49
C ILE A 309 -43.47 63.89 -56.19
N ASP A 310 -42.47 64.43 -55.51
CA ASP A 310 -42.41 65.85 -55.19
C ASP A 310 -42.22 66.72 -56.43
N SER A 311 -41.40 66.29 -57.39
CA SER A 311 -41.32 66.92 -58.71
C SER A 311 -42.67 66.96 -59.43
N PHE A 312 -43.41 65.85 -59.44
CA PHE A 312 -44.76 65.82 -60.04
C PHE A 312 -45.75 66.73 -59.31
N LYS A 313 -45.73 66.77 -57.97
CA LYS A 313 -46.56 67.71 -57.20
C LYS A 313 -46.27 69.16 -57.55
N ASN A 314 -44.98 69.54 -57.64
CA ASN A 314 -44.58 70.89 -58.01
C ASN A 314 -45.06 71.25 -59.42
N ASN A 315 -44.87 70.35 -60.40
CA ASN A 315 -45.36 70.55 -61.77
C ASN A 315 -46.89 70.70 -61.82
N ILE A 316 -47.64 69.89 -61.06
CA ILE A 316 -49.10 70.00 -60.98
C ILE A 316 -49.50 71.36 -60.38
N GLN A 317 -48.83 71.79 -59.31
CA GLN A 317 -49.11 73.08 -58.68
C GLN A 317 -48.85 74.26 -59.63
N GLU A 318 -47.76 74.21 -60.40
CA GLU A 318 -47.47 75.20 -61.44
C GLU A 318 -48.58 75.22 -62.51
N ARG A 319 -49.01 74.05 -63.00
CA ARG A 319 -50.13 73.96 -63.96
C ARG A 319 -51.44 74.47 -63.40
N ILE A 320 -51.74 74.24 -62.12
CA ILE A 320 -52.92 74.79 -61.44
C ILE A 320 -52.84 76.32 -61.41
N ASN A 321 -51.67 76.88 -61.08
CA ASN A 321 -51.46 78.34 -61.05
C ASN A 321 -51.62 78.95 -62.46
N ASN A 322 -51.03 78.33 -63.48
CA ASN A 322 -51.17 78.77 -64.87
C ASN A 322 -52.63 78.69 -65.34
N LYS A 323 -53.35 77.60 -65.01
CA LYS A 323 -54.78 77.46 -65.32
C LYS A 323 -55.59 78.60 -64.70
N LYS A 324 -55.37 78.92 -63.42
CA LYS A 324 -56.06 80.05 -62.74
C LYS A 324 -55.77 81.39 -63.41
N SER A 325 -54.53 81.62 -63.87
CA SER A 325 -54.18 82.84 -64.61
C SER A 325 -54.99 82.94 -65.90
N ILE A 326 -55.04 81.86 -66.69
CA ILE A 326 -55.81 81.80 -67.93
C ILE A 326 -57.31 81.97 -67.68
N GLU A 327 -57.87 81.32 -66.65
CA GLU A 327 -59.27 81.49 -66.25
C GLU A 327 -59.59 82.96 -65.92
N ASN A 328 -58.68 83.68 -65.24
CA ASN A 328 -58.82 85.11 -64.97
C ASN A 328 -58.74 85.97 -66.24
N GLU A 329 -57.83 85.66 -67.17
CA GLU A 329 -57.71 86.35 -68.47
C GLU A 329 -58.97 86.18 -69.32
N ILE A 330 -59.56 84.98 -69.34
CA ILE A 330 -60.83 84.69 -70.01
C ILE A 330 -61.95 85.54 -69.38
N LEU A 331 -62.09 85.51 -68.06
CA LEU A 331 -63.12 86.27 -67.35
C LEU A 331 -63.04 87.79 -67.63
N ASN A 332 -61.82 88.34 -67.61
CA ASN A 332 -61.57 89.74 -67.96
C ASN A 332 -61.98 90.03 -69.41
N SER A 333 -61.63 89.15 -70.35
CA SER A 333 -61.97 89.29 -71.77
C SER A 333 -63.48 89.18 -72.02
N GLU A 334 -64.15 88.25 -71.34
CA GLU A 334 -65.61 88.12 -71.37
C GLU A 334 -66.31 89.38 -70.83
N ASN A 335 -65.83 89.92 -69.72
CA ASN A 335 -66.36 91.16 -69.12
C ASN A 335 -66.16 92.37 -70.04
N ASP A 336 -64.98 92.54 -70.65
CA ASP A 336 -64.72 93.59 -71.65
C ASP A 336 -65.64 93.44 -72.87
N THR A 337 -65.84 92.20 -73.34
CA THR A 337 -66.75 91.89 -74.45
C THR A 337 -68.20 92.26 -74.12
N LYS A 338 -68.69 91.87 -72.92
CA LYS A 338 -70.03 92.25 -72.42
C LYS A 338 -70.18 93.77 -72.31
N LEU A 339 -69.16 94.48 -71.81
CA LEU A 339 -69.18 95.94 -71.72
C LEU A 339 -69.27 96.58 -73.12
N LYS A 340 -68.49 96.10 -74.09
CA LYS A 340 -68.53 96.56 -75.48
C LYS A 340 -69.88 96.31 -76.14
N LEU A 341 -70.47 95.11 -75.94
CA LEU A 341 -71.84 94.80 -76.38
C LEU A 341 -72.86 95.79 -75.80
N SER A 342 -72.81 96.05 -74.48
CA SER A 342 -73.72 97.02 -73.84
C SER A 342 -73.57 98.45 -74.38
N LYS A 343 -72.35 98.85 -74.80
CA LYS A 343 -72.10 100.14 -75.45
C LYS A 343 -72.70 100.19 -76.86
N ILE A 344 -72.59 99.10 -77.63
CA ILE A 344 -73.22 99.00 -78.96
C ILE A 344 -74.76 99.10 -78.83
N GLU A 345 -75.36 98.40 -77.87
CA GLU A 345 -76.81 98.46 -77.62
C GLU A 345 -77.27 99.88 -77.25
N LYS A 346 -76.48 100.64 -76.49
CA LYS A 346 -76.75 102.05 -76.16
C LYS A 346 -76.57 103.03 -77.32
N LEU A 347 -75.83 102.68 -78.38
CA LEU A 347 -75.64 103.53 -79.56
C LEU A 347 -76.74 103.32 -80.62
N ASN A 348 -77.45 102.19 -80.54
CA ASN A 348 -78.51 101.81 -81.47
C ASN A 348 -79.92 102.17 -80.96
N ASN A 349 -80.02 102.84 -79.81
CA ASN A 349 -81.21 103.48 -79.23
C ASN A 349 -80.90 104.96 -78.98
#